data_AF-A0AAD7FZD9-F1
#
_entry.id   AF-A0AAD7FZD9-F1
#
_cell.length_a   1.000
_cell.length_b   1.000
_cell.length_c   1.000
_cell.angle_alpha   90.00
_cell.angle_beta   90.00
_cell.angle_gamma   90.00
#
_symmetry.space_group_name_H-M   'P 1'
#
loop_
_entity.id
_entity.type
_entity.pdbx_description
1 polymer ?
#
loop_
_entity_poly.entity_id
_entity_poly.type
_entity_poly.pdbx_seq_one_letter_code
_entity_poly.pdbx_strand_id
1 'polypeptide(L)'
;MNCFPSCPDLLESNDAPLDAEIAIIRRYISESQSRMAQLKAQINELPVEREQMQSEYDAIAESVRTHTRVLSPVRRVPVELWLEIFASIKGTRRIQGETRICPPWSLGFICRSWRDAVLSTPSFWSSIDLPQPMSGRPLFHIHPGT
;
A
#
# COMPACT_ATOMS: atom_id res chain seq x y z
N MET A 1 -32.55 24.91 -7.58
CA MET A 1 -33.54 25.88 -8.11
C MET A 1 -32.76 27.02 -8.73
N ASN A 2 -32.41 26.91 -10.02
CA ASN A 2 -31.77 27.99 -10.76
C ASN A 2 -32.88 28.75 -11.47
N CYS A 3 -33.38 29.82 -10.86
CA CYS A 3 -34.32 30.73 -11.51
C CYS A 3 -33.50 31.62 -12.46
N PHE A 4 -33.27 31.14 -13.68
CA PHE A 4 -32.94 32.03 -14.78
C PHE A 4 -34.10 33.04 -14.89
N PRO A 5 -33.86 34.34 -15.07
CA PRO A 5 -34.92 35.22 -15.50
C PRO A 5 -35.35 34.76 -16.90
N SER A 6 -36.41 33.96 -16.97
CA SER A 6 -36.86 33.35 -18.21
C SER A 6 -37.23 34.43 -19.23
N CYS A 7 -36.32 34.72 -20.16
CA CYS A 7 -36.68 35.09 -21.52
C CYS A 7 -36.15 34.01 -22.48
N PRO A 8 -36.75 32.81 -22.47
CA PRO A 8 -36.31 31.68 -23.30
C PRO A 8 -36.41 32.01 -24.79
N ASP A 9 -37.37 32.84 -25.18
CA ASP A 9 -37.58 33.22 -26.58
C ASP A 9 -36.40 34.03 -27.14
N LEU A 10 -35.75 34.87 -26.32
CA LEU A 10 -34.53 35.61 -26.71
C LEU A 10 -33.27 34.73 -26.76
N LEU A 11 -33.28 33.57 -26.11
CA LEU A 11 -32.17 32.61 -26.22
C LEU A 11 -32.28 31.77 -27.50
N GLU A 12 -33.48 31.68 -28.06
CA GLU A 12 -33.82 30.89 -29.25
C GLU A 12 -34.07 31.77 -30.50
N SER A 13 -34.09 33.10 -30.36
CA SER A 13 -34.36 34.08 -31.43
C SER A 13 -33.30 35.19 -31.49
N ASN A 14 -33.14 35.81 -32.66
CA ASN A 14 -32.27 36.98 -32.89
C ASN A 14 -32.98 38.33 -32.66
N ASP A 15 -34.16 38.31 -32.03
CA ASP A 15 -34.90 39.53 -31.73
C ASP A 15 -34.13 40.44 -30.77
N ALA A 16 -34.27 41.76 -30.95
CA ALA A 16 -33.63 42.72 -30.07
C ALA A 16 -34.33 42.73 -28.69
N PRO A 17 -33.58 42.58 -27.58
CA PRO A 17 -34.17 42.60 -26.24
C PRO A 17 -34.68 43.99 -25.86
N LEU A 18 -35.76 44.03 -25.09
CA LEU A 18 -36.31 45.23 -24.48
C LEU A 18 -35.38 45.72 -23.35
N ASP A 19 -35.40 47.02 -23.07
CA ASP A 19 -34.57 47.61 -22.00
C ASP A 19 -34.78 46.97 -20.62
N ALA A 20 -36.02 46.57 -20.31
CA ALA A 20 -36.36 45.85 -19.09
C ALA A 20 -35.71 44.45 -19.04
N GLU A 21 -35.67 43.74 -20.17
CA GLU A 21 -35.03 42.43 -20.28
C GLU A 21 -33.51 42.56 -20.16
N ILE A 22 -32.92 43.58 -20.79
CA ILE A 22 -31.50 43.92 -20.64
C ILE A 22 -31.15 44.17 -19.16
N ALA A 23 -31.96 44.96 -18.45
CA ALA A 23 -31.74 45.26 -17.03
C ALA A 23 -31.81 44.00 -16.16
N ILE A 24 -32.79 43.13 -16.40
CA ILE A 24 -32.96 41.86 -15.69
C ILE A 24 -31.76 40.92 -15.94
N ILE A 25 -31.36 40.76 -17.21
CA ILE A 25 -30.22 39.90 -17.60
C ILE A 25 -28.92 40.44 -16.99
N ARG A 26 -28.68 41.76 -17.05
CA ARG A 26 -27.48 42.37 -16.44
C ARG A 26 -27.41 42.13 -14.94
N ARG A 27 -28.54 42.29 -14.22
CA ARG A 27 -28.59 41.99 -12.78
C ARG A 27 -28.27 40.52 -12.52
N TYR A 28 -28.90 39.62 -13.26
CA TYR A 28 -28.65 38.19 -13.12
C TYR A 28 -27.20 37.80 -13.41
N ILE A 29 -26.57 38.39 -14.44
CA ILE A 29 -25.15 38.19 -14.73
C ILE A 29 -24.29 38.64 -13.55
N SER A 30 -24.54 39.84 -13.01
CA SER A 30 -23.80 40.38 -11.87
C SER A 30 -23.91 39.48 -10.63
N GLU A 31 -25.13 39.07 -10.27
CA GLU A 31 -25.39 38.16 -9.15
C GLU A 31 -24.71 36.80 -9.36
N SER A 32 -24.80 36.25 -10.58
CA SER A 32 -24.18 34.97 -10.94
C SER A 32 -22.66 35.05 -10.89
N GLN A 33 -22.06 36.13 -11.39
CA GLN A 33 -20.62 36.37 -11.32
C GLN A 33 -20.12 36.48 -9.87
N SER A 34 -20.87 37.19 -9.01
CA SER A 34 -20.58 37.26 -7.58
C SER A 34 -20.63 35.88 -6.93
N ARG A 35 -21.66 35.08 -7.24
CA ARG A 35 -21.77 33.72 -6.72
C ARG A 35 -20.65 32.81 -7.23
N MET A 36 -20.27 32.92 -8.49
CA MET A 36 -19.14 32.19 -9.07
C MET A 36 -17.83 32.53 -8.34
N ALA A 37 -17.59 33.80 -8.05
CA ALA A 37 -16.40 34.23 -7.31
C ALA A 37 -16.36 33.66 -5.89
N GLN A 38 -17.48 33.70 -5.17
CA GLN A 38 -17.60 33.10 -3.83
C GLN A 38 -17.32 31.59 -3.84
N LEU A 39 -17.93 30.86 -4.78
CA LEU A 39 -17.70 29.43 -4.91
C LEU A 39 -16.25 29.11 -5.29
N LYS A 40 -15.65 29.93 -6.16
CA LYS A 40 -14.24 29.75 -6.54
C LYS A 40 -13.30 29.96 -5.36
N ALA A 41 -13.57 30.94 -4.48
CA ALA A 41 -12.83 31.14 -3.25
C ALA A 41 -12.91 29.91 -2.34
N GLN A 42 -14.12 29.39 -2.09
CA GLN A 42 -14.31 28.17 -1.29
C GLN A 42 -13.58 26.96 -1.90
N ILE A 43 -13.67 26.78 -3.24
CA ILE A 43 -12.95 25.71 -3.95
C ILE A 43 -11.43 25.82 -3.75
N ASN A 44 -10.89 27.03 -3.64
CA ASN A 44 -9.46 27.24 -3.44
C ASN A 44 -9.04 27.09 -1.96
N GLU A 45 -9.96 27.25 -1.01
CA GLU A 45 -9.70 27.08 0.44
C GLU A 45 -9.78 25.62 0.89
N LEU A 46 -10.75 24.85 0.36
CA LEU A 46 -10.94 23.43 0.70
C LEU A 46 -9.67 22.54 0.61
N PRO A 47 -8.76 22.72 -0.38
CA PRO A 47 -7.54 21.94 -0.45
C PRO A 47 -6.63 22.12 0.76
N VAL A 48 -6.58 23.32 1.37
CA VAL A 48 -5.75 23.60 2.54
C VAL A 48 -6.27 22.84 3.75
N GLU A 49 -7.58 22.92 3.99
CA GLU A 49 -8.23 22.18 5.08
C GLU A 49 -8.06 20.66 4.88
N ARG A 50 -8.23 20.18 3.65
CA ARG A 50 -8.02 18.78 3.30
C ARG A 50 -6.58 18.34 3.57
N GLU A 51 -5.59 19.14 3.17
CA GLU A 51 -4.18 18.80 3.36
C GLU A 51 -3.82 18.72 4.85
N GLN A 52 -4.32 19.64 5.66
CA GLN A 52 -4.14 19.60 7.11
C GLN A 52 -4.73 18.32 7.73
N MET A 53 -5.99 18.00 7.40
CA MET A 53 -6.63 16.78 7.90
C MET A 53 -5.92 15.51 7.40
N GLN A 54 -5.45 15.50 6.16
CA GLN A 54 -4.72 14.36 5.60
C GLN A 54 -3.38 14.16 6.32
N SER A 55 -2.65 15.24 6.59
CA SER A 55 -1.38 15.18 7.32
C SER A 55 -1.57 14.65 8.75
N GLU A 56 -2.60 15.13 9.45
CA GLU A 56 -2.94 14.64 10.78
C GLU A 56 -3.33 13.15 10.76
N TYR A 57 -4.17 12.74 9.80
CA TYR A 57 -4.54 11.35 9.60
C TYR A 57 -3.32 10.46 9.38
N ASP A 58 -2.41 10.86 8.49
CA ASP A 58 -1.21 10.07 8.16
C ASP A 58 -0.28 9.93 9.37
N ALA A 59 -0.11 10.99 10.16
CA ALA A 59 0.67 10.96 11.39
C ALA A 59 0.07 10.01 12.43
N ILE A 60 -1.25 10.05 12.63
CA ILE A 60 -1.96 9.16 13.54
C ILE A 60 -1.87 7.71 13.03
N ALA A 61 -2.07 7.47 11.74
CA ALA A 61 -2.00 6.14 11.15
C ALA A 61 -0.63 5.48 11.35
N GLU A 62 0.47 6.23 11.14
CA GLU A 62 1.81 5.70 11.38
C GLU A 62 2.09 5.48 12.88
N SER A 63 1.56 6.34 13.76
CA SER A 63 1.61 6.13 15.21
C SER A 63 0.90 4.83 15.60
N VAL A 64 -0.35 4.63 15.16
CA VAL A 64 -1.13 3.41 15.43
C VAL A 64 -0.39 2.17 14.90
N ARG A 65 0.14 2.24 13.67
CA ARG A 65 0.91 1.15 13.07
C ARG A 65 2.14 0.79 13.91
N THR A 66 2.88 1.80 14.36
CA THR A 66 4.10 1.62 15.16
C THR A 66 3.78 0.97 16.51
N HIS A 67 2.76 1.45 17.22
CA HIS A 67 2.34 0.89 18.50
C HIS A 67 1.76 -0.52 18.33
N THR A 68 1.01 -0.77 17.26
CA THR A 68 0.49 -2.11 16.95
C THR A 68 1.62 -3.12 16.73
N ARG A 69 2.73 -2.72 16.12
CA ARG A 69 3.93 -3.58 16.00
C ARG A 69 4.52 -3.97 17.35
N VAL A 70 4.43 -3.09 18.36
CA VAL A 70 4.88 -3.41 19.73
C VAL A 70 4.00 -4.50 20.34
N LEU A 71 2.69 -4.47 20.05
CA LEU A 71 1.73 -5.46 20.52
C LEU A 71 1.74 -6.77 19.73
N SER A 72 2.63 -6.91 18.73
CA SER A 72 2.74 -8.12 17.91
C SER A 72 2.92 -9.37 18.78
N PRO A 73 2.19 -10.47 18.49
CA PRO A 73 2.32 -11.73 19.23
C PRO A 73 3.76 -12.25 19.31
N VAL A 74 4.57 -12.00 18.29
CA VAL A 74 6.02 -12.33 18.25
C VAL A 74 6.77 -11.80 19.47
N ARG A 75 6.39 -10.64 20.00
CA ARG A 75 7.05 -10.02 21.16
C ARG A 75 6.47 -10.44 22.52
N ARG A 76 5.32 -11.10 22.54
CA ARG A 76 4.58 -11.45 23.77
C ARG A 76 4.60 -12.93 24.10
N VAL A 77 4.75 -13.77 23.08
CA VAL A 77 4.86 -15.22 23.24
C VAL A 77 6.27 -15.54 23.74
N PRO A 78 6.41 -16.25 24.89
CA PRO A 78 7.69 -16.74 25.39
C PRO A 78 8.46 -17.51 24.31
N VAL A 79 9.78 -17.43 24.37
CA VAL A 79 10.65 -18.03 23.34
C VAL A 79 10.44 -19.55 23.26
N GLU A 80 10.14 -20.20 24.37
CA GLU A 80 9.92 -21.65 24.49
C GLU A 80 8.74 -22.09 23.61
N LEU A 81 7.64 -21.34 23.63
CA LEU A 81 6.47 -21.62 22.81
C LEU A 81 6.75 -21.41 21.32
N TRP A 82 7.58 -20.41 20.97
CA TRP A 82 8.05 -20.27 19.59
C TRP A 82 8.88 -21.47 19.15
N LEU A 83 9.79 -21.96 20.00
CA LEU A 83 10.63 -23.12 19.70
C LEU A 83 9.79 -24.39 19.55
N GLU A 84 8.75 -24.60 20.36
CA GLU A 84 7.80 -25.71 20.19
C GLU A 84 7.07 -25.63 18.85
N ILE A 85 6.57 -24.44 18.48
CA ILE A 85 5.95 -24.21 17.18
C ILE A 85 6.95 -24.51 16.07
N PHE A 86 8.18 -24.01 16.15
CA PHE A 86 9.22 -24.24 15.15
C PHE A 86 9.57 -25.72 15.00
N ALA A 87 9.65 -26.46 16.10
CA ALA A 87 9.90 -27.89 16.10
C ALA A 87 8.73 -28.69 15.46
N SER A 88 7.51 -28.15 15.50
CA SER A 88 6.35 -28.76 14.85
C SER A 88 6.31 -28.56 13.32
N ILE A 89 7.13 -27.64 12.77
CA ILE A 89 7.17 -27.35 11.34
C ILE A 89 7.88 -28.51 10.63
N LYS A 90 7.10 -29.44 10.09
CA LYS A 90 7.61 -30.57 9.30
C LYS A 90 7.84 -30.18 7.84
N GLY A 91 9.05 -30.43 7.34
CA GLY A 91 9.26 -30.84 5.95
C GLY A 91 9.86 -29.82 4.99
N THR A 92 10.69 -30.38 4.11
CA THR A 92 11.23 -29.76 2.90
C THR A 92 10.13 -29.57 1.87
N ARG A 93 9.66 -28.33 1.67
CA ARG A 93 8.73 -28.05 0.56
C ARG A 93 9.50 -27.90 -0.74
N ARG A 94 9.65 -28.99 -1.49
CA ARG A 94 10.09 -28.96 -2.89
C ARG A 94 8.91 -28.51 -3.76
N ILE A 95 8.82 -27.21 -4.07
CA ILE A 95 7.92 -26.74 -5.14
C ILE A 95 8.76 -26.64 -6.41
N GLN A 96 8.38 -27.36 -7.46
CA GLN A 96 8.95 -27.20 -8.81
C GLN A 96 10.47 -27.39 -8.93
N GLY A 97 11.06 -28.32 -8.19
CA GLY A 97 12.49 -28.66 -8.34
C GLY A 97 13.47 -27.69 -7.69
N GLU A 98 13.03 -26.53 -7.23
CA GLU A 98 13.83 -25.62 -6.40
C GLU A 98 13.75 -26.03 -4.91
N THR A 99 14.92 -26.20 -4.30
CA THR A 99 15.03 -26.44 -2.86
C THR A 99 14.85 -25.11 -2.16
N ARG A 100 13.65 -24.81 -1.64
CA ARG A 100 13.50 -23.67 -0.73
C ARG A 100 14.17 -23.95 0.60
N ILE A 101 14.88 -22.93 1.10
CA ILE A 101 15.51 -22.88 2.40
C ILE A 101 14.50 -23.28 3.49
N CYS A 102 14.77 -24.39 4.17
CA CYS A 102 13.89 -24.99 5.18
C CYS A 102 14.17 -24.45 6.58
N PRO A 103 13.26 -24.64 7.57
CA PRO A 103 13.64 -24.50 8.97
C PRO A 103 14.91 -25.34 9.24
N PRO A 104 15.86 -24.83 10.04
CA PRO A 104 15.79 -23.58 10.81
C PRO A 104 16.03 -22.29 10.03
N TRP A 105 16.65 -22.36 8.86
CA TRP A 105 17.18 -21.22 8.13
C TRP A 105 16.11 -20.17 7.77
N SER A 106 14.93 -20.61 7.32
CA SER A 106 13.83 -19.70 6.95
C SER A 106 13.30 -18.88 8.13
N LEU A 107 13.30 -19.46 9.33
CA LEU A 107 12.82 -18.81 10.56
C LEU A 107 13.73 -17.66 10.96
N GLY A 108 15.04 -17.80 10.71
CA GLY A 108 16.04 -16.75 10.93
C GLY A 108 15.86 -15.52 10.04
N PHE A 109 15.06 -15.57 8.98
CA PHE A 109 14.79 -14.40 8.12
C PHE A 109 13.58 -13.58 8.55
N ILE A 110 12.78 -14.04 9.52
CA ILE A 110 11.52 -13.40 9.91
C ILE A 110 11.77 -12.19 10.82
N CYS A 111 12.49 -12.39 11.92
CA CYS A 111 12.90 -11.30 12.81
C CYS A 111 14.16 -11.65 13.61
N ARG A 112 14.76 -10.65 14.27
CA ARG A 112 15.96 -10.87 15.10
C ARG A 112 15.70 -11.84 16.25
N SER A 113 14.60 -11.68 16.98
CA SER A 113 14.26 -12.55 18.11
C SER A 113 14.12 -14.03 17.71
N TRP A 114 13.49 -14.31 16.57
CA TRP A 114 13.38 -15.68 16.05
C TRP A 114 14.73 -16.24 15.62
N ARG A 115 15.55 -15.42 14.96
CA ARG A 115 16.92 -15.80 14.59
C ARG A 115 17.75 -16.17 15.81
N ASP A 116 17.74 -15.32 16.83
CA ASP A 116 18.52 -15.54 18.06
C ASP A 116 18.06 -16.82 18.75
N ALA A 117 16.74 -17.02 18.89
CA ALA A 117 16.15 -18.23 19.49
C ALA A 117 16.52 -19.52 18.74
N VAL A 118 16.47 -19.49 17.40
CA VAL A 118 16.79 -20.64 16.56
C VAL A 118 18.29 -20.93 16.58
N LEU A 119 19.15 -19.90 16.51
CA LEU A 119 20.61 -20.06 16.59
C LEU A 119 21.08 -20.54 17.96
N SER A 120 20.40 -20.12 19.04
CA SER A 120 20.74 -20.53 20.41
C SER A 120 20.25 -21.92 20.79
N THR A 121 19.52 -22.61 19.91
CA THR A 121 18.87 -23.89 20.21
C THR A 121 19.50 -25.02 19.37
N PRO A 122 20.41 -25.83 19.95
CA PRO A 122 21.21 -26.82 19.20
C PRO A 122 20.41 -27.89 18.48
N SER A 123 19.22 -28.26 18.98
CA SER A 123 18.37 -29.29 18.37
C SER A 123 17.89 -28.94 16.96
N PHE A 124 17.85 -27.64 16.59
CA PHE A 124 17.53 -27.22 15.23
C PHE A 124 18.68 -27.45 14.23
N TRP A 125 19.91 -27.65 14.73
CA TRP A 125 21.13 -27.78 13.93
C TRP A 125 21.72 -29.18 13.99
N SER A 126 21.01 -30.15 14.58
CA SER A 126 21.49 -31.52 14.71
C SER A 126 21.54 -32.28 13.38
N SER A 127 20.90 -31.78 12.33
CA SER A 127 20.92 -32.34 10.99
C SER A 127 20.97 -31.22 9.95
N ILE A 128 21.97 -31.23 9.08
CA ILE A 128 22.13 -30.26 8.00
C ILE A 128 22.23 -31.03 6.69
N ASP A 129 21.18 -30.92 5.86
CA ASP A 129 21.19 -31.46 4.51
C ASP A 129 21.89 -30.47 3.59
N LEU A 130 23.10 -30.81 3.15
CA LEU A 130 23.78 -30.04 2.12
C LEU A 130 23.20 -30.41 0.75
N PRO A 131 22.81 -29.44 -0.08
CA PRO A 131 22.41 -29.73 -1.45
C PRO A 131 23.60 -30.41 -2.14
N GLN A 132 23.37 -31.62 -2.64
CA GLN A 132 24.41 -32.27 -3.43
C GLN A 132 24.72 -31.38 -4.62
N PRO A 133 26.00 -31.06 -4.88
CA PRO A 133 26.36 -30.35 -6.10
C PRO A 133 25.79 -31.18 -7.25
N MET A 134 25.00 -30.55 -8.13
CA MET A 134 24.60 -31.18 -9.38
C MET A 134 25.88 -31.71 -10.00
N SER A 135 26.03 -33.04 -10.06
CA SER A 135 27.18 -33.67 -10.69
C SER A 135 27.19 -33.19 -12.14
N GLY A 136 28.00 -32.16 -12.41
CA GLY A 136 28.31 -31.73 -13.75
C GLY A 136 28.84 -32.95 -14.47
N ARG A 137 28.24 -33.25 -15.63
CA ARG A 137 28.77 -34.24 -16.57
C ARG A 137 30.30 -34.08 -16.65
N PRO A 138 31.10 -35.13 -16.49
CA PRO A 138 32.54 -34.99 -16.61
C PRO A 138 32.88 -34.46 -18.00
N LEU A 139 33.50 -33.29 -18.07
CA LEU A 139 33.90 -32.58 -19.30
C LEU A 139 35.21 -33.13 -19.90
N PHE A 140 35.47 -34.42 -19.71
CA PHE A 140 36.66 -35.07 -20.27
C PHE A 140 36.23 -36.15 -21.25
N HIS A 141 35.94 -35.74 -22.48
CA HIS A 141 36.07 -36.62 -23.63
C HIS A 141 37.57 -36.85 -23.83
N ILE A 142 38.10 -37.97 -23.31
CA ILE A 142 39.41 -38.46 -23.73
C ILE A 142 39.22 -38.98 -25.15
N HIS A 143 39.74 -38.24 -26.13
CA HIS A 143 39.95 -38.80 -27.46
C HIS A 143 41.09 -39.81 -27.37
N PRO A 144 40.88 -41.09 -27.73
CA PRO A 144 42.01 -41.98 -27.94
C PRO A 144 42.64 -41.61 -29.27
N GLY A 145 43.89 -41.16 -29.22
CA GLY A 145 44.72 -41.08 -30.41
C GLY A 145 45.14 -42.49 -30.82
N THR A 146 44.76 -42.93 -32.01
CA THR A 146 45.65 -43.45 -33.07
C THR A 146 44.84 -43.63 -34.35
#